data_AF-S4RE51-F1
#
_entry.id   AF-S4RE51-F1
#
_cell.length_a   1.000
_cell.length_b   1.000
_cell.length_c   1.000
_cell.angle_alpha   90.00
_cell.angle_beta   90.00
_cell.angle_gamma   90.00
#
_symmetry.space_group_name_H-M   'P 1'
#
loop_
_entity.id
_entity.type
_entity.pdbx_description
1 polymer ?
#
loop_
_entity_poly.entity_id
_entity_poly.type
_entity_poly.pdbx_seq_one_letter_code
_entity_poly.pdbx_strand_id
1 'polypeptide(L)'
;QYLTQSCGQVLTYIKVRGLPEAFEEAGIGSNYSHLCVDKTWRALQDFREGNAIFTLPNTPIKCGGAPQKIMYLADDYMRKMGKRDKANFHFFTSLAVMFSVKKYADVLTKIAAKRNITMNLRYNLVEVRADRRE
;
A
#
# COMPACT_ATOMS: atom_id res chain seq x y z
N GLN A 1 -10.77 40.93 -12.60
CA GLN A 1 -11.18 39.50 -12.69
C GLN A 1 -10.14 38.66 -11.98
N TYR A 2 -10.55 37.58 -11.31
CA TYR A 2 -9.65 36.66 -10.61
C TYR A 2 -9.92 35.21 -11.05
N LEU A 3 -8.88 34.38 -11.05
CA LEU A 3 -8.95 32.95 -11.30
C LEU A 3 -8.36 32.21 -10.09
N THR A 4 -9.05 31.16 -9.63
CA THR A 4 -8.56 30.23 -8.61
C THR A 4 -8.47 28.84 -9.20
N GLN A 5 -7.32 28.17 -9.04
CA GLN A 5 -7.06 26.83 -9.58
C GLN A 5 -6.92 25.80 -8.45
N SER A 6 -7.73 24.74 -8.51
CA SER A 6 -7.82 23.68 -7.49
C SER A 6 -8.05 22.29 -8.10
N CYS A 7 -7.42 22.01 -9.25
CA CYS A 7 -7.64 20.78 -10.05
C CYS A 7 -7.15 19.47 -9.41
N GLY A 8 -6.50 19.52 -8.24
CA GLY A 8 -6.05 18.32 -7.52
C GLY A 8 -4.90 17.57 -8.20
N GLN A 9 -4.83 16.26 -7.97
CA GLN A 9 -3.81 15.35 -8.50
C GLN A 9 -4.44 14.26 -9.37
N VAL A 10 -3.70 13.82 -10.38
CA VAL A 10 -4.11 12.73 -11.29
C VAL A 10 -3.45 11.42 -10.87
N LEU A 11 -4.23 10.34 -10.85
CA LEU A 11 -3.73 8.99 -10.61
C LEU A 11 -3.33 8.34 -11.94
N THR A 12 -2.11 7.83 -12.03
CA THR A 12 -1.54 7.30 -13.29
C THR A 12 -1.17 5.82 -13.17
N TYR A 13 -2.14 4.97 -12.83
CA TYR A 13 -1.94 3.52 -12.69
C TYR A 13 -1.28 2.87 -13.91
N ILE A 14 -1.60 3.37 -15.13
CA ILE A 14 -1.01 2.97 -16.41
C ILE A 14 0.54 3.07 -16.46
N LYS A 15 1.17 3.82 -15.55
CA LYS A 15 2.65 3.89 -15.47
C LYS A 15 3.27 2.64 -14.82
N VAL A 16 2.48 1.80 -14.18
CA VAL A 16 2.89 0.50 -13.66
C VAL A 16 2.43 -0.56 -14.66
N ARG A 17 3.37 -1.33 -15.23
CA ARG A 17 3.05 -2.36 -16.21
C ARG A 17 2.07 -3.37 -15.59
N GLY A 18 0.99 -3.70 -16.32
CA GLY A 18 -0.06 -4.59 -15.84
C GLY A 18 -1.19 -3.91 -15.06
N LEU A 19 -1.09 -2.61 -14.76
CA LEU A 19 -2.21 -1.83 -14.22
C LEU A 19 -2.78 -0.89 -15.30
N PRO A 20 -4.10 -0.68 -15.34
CA PRO A 20 -5.11 -1.10 -14.35
C PRO A 20 -5.65 -2.53 -14.52
N GLU A 21 -5.27 -3.27 -15.56
CA GLU A 21 -5.87 -4.56 -15.93
C GLU A 21 -5.81 -5.58 -14.79
N ALA A 22 -4.69 -5.63 -14.07
CA ALA A 22 -4.52 -6.53 -12.93
C ALA A 22 -5.54 -6.30 -11.81
N PHE A 23 -6.19 -5.12 -11.72
CA PHE A 23 -7.25 -4.94 -10.74
C PHE A 23 -8.45 -5.86 -10.95
N GLU A 24 -8.65 -6.44 -12.14
CA GLU A 24 -9.71 -7.42 -12.38
C GLU A 24 -9.46 -8.77 -11.69
N GLU A 25 -8.23 -9.02 -11.25
CA GLU A 25 -7.87 -10.23 -10.51
C GLU A 25 -8.08 -10.10 -9.00
N ALA A 26 -8.21 -11.25 -8.33
CA ALA A 26 -8.34 -11.30 -6.87
C ALA A 26 -7.01 -11.01 -6.15
N GLY A 27 -7.09 -10.47 -4.94
CA GLY A 27 -5.91 -10.26 -4.08
C GLY A 27 -5.18 -8.93 -4.28
N ILE A 28 -5.68 -8.05 -5.17
CA ILE A 28 -5.10 -6.74 -5.45
C ILE A 28 -6.15 -5.63 -5.32
N GLY A 29 -5.73 -4.46 -4.84
CA GLY A 29 -6.61 -3.30 -4.68
C GLY A 29 -5.84 -1.99 -4.52
N SER A 30 -6.55 -0.86 -4.57
CA SER A 30 -5.97 0.45 -4.28
C SER A 30 -6.99 1.39 -3.64
N ASN A 31 -6.66 1.91 -2.46
CA ASN A 31 -7.54 2.85 -1.74
C ASN A 31 -7.53 4.27 -2.32
N TYR A 32 -6.77 4.51 -3.39
CA TYR A 32 -6.67 5.82 -4.01
C TYR A 32 -7.76 6.09 -5.05
N SER A 33 -8.42 5.02 -5.55
CA SER A 33 -9.49 5.10 -6.54
C SER A 33 -10.77 4.47 -5.99
N HIS A 34 -11.89 5.16 -6.20
CA HIS A 34 -13.22 4.66 -5.84
C HIS A 34 -13.60 3.38 -6.62
N LEU A 35 -12.99 3.14 -7.78
CA LEU A 35 -13.26 1.96 -8.61
C LEU A 35 -12.64 0.68 -8.04
N CYS A 36 -11.59 0.77 -7.23
CA CYS A 36 -10.86 -0.40 -6.72
C CYS A 36 -10.62 -0.40 -5.21
N VAL A 37 -11.17 0.56 -4.46
CA VAL A 37 -11.08 0.59 -3.00
C VAL A 37 -11.75 -0.63 -2.35
N ASP A 38 -12.91 -1.06 -2.85
CA ASP A 38 -13.61 -2.24 -2.35
C ASP A 38 -12.82 -3.52 -2.60
N LYS A 39 -12.00 -3.54 -3.68
CA LYS A 39 -11.12 -4.67 -3.99
C LYS A 39 -10.04 -4.84 -2.92
N THR A 40 -9.54 -3.77 -2.31
CA THR A 40 -8.63 -3.86 -1.16
C THR A 40 -9.27 -4.59 0.03
N TRP A 41 -10.53 -4.27 0.35
CA TRP A 41 -11.22 -4.92 1.46
C TRP A 41 -11.48 -6.40 1.17
N ARG A 42 -11.95 -6.73 -0.03
CA ARG A 42 -12.14 -8.13 -0.46
C ARG A 42 -10.83 -8.91 -0.39
N ALA A 43 -9.73 -8.35 -0.88
CA ALA A 43 -8.40 -8.96 -0.81
C ALA A 43 -7.98 -9.28 0.64
N LEU A 44 -8.31 -8.42 1.61
CA LEU A 44 -8.04 -8.68 3.03
C LEU A 44 -8.93 -9.79 3.61
N GLN A 45 -10.22 -9.81 3.26
CA GLN A 45 -11.14 -10.85 3.73
C GLN A 45 -10.74 -12.24 3.19
N ASP A 46 -10.40 -12.30 1.91
CA ASP A 46 -10.07 -13.52 1.19
C ASP A 46 -8.65 -14.02 1.47
N PHE A 47 -7.80 -13.20 2.09
CA PHE A 47 -6.45 -13.57 2.46
C PHE A 47 -6.43 -14.83 3.35
N ARG A 48 -5.61 -15.81 2.94
CA ARG A 48 -5.42 -17.08 3.66
C ARG A 48 -4.04 -17.18 4.26
N GLU A 49 -3.01 -17.01 3.44
CA GLU A 49 -1.60 -17.08 3.80
C GLU A 49 -0.73 -16.45 2.71
N GLY A 50 0.54 -16.16 3.02
CA GLY A 50 1.52 -15.66 2.07
C GLY A 50 1.93 -14.21 2.34
N ASN A 51 2.29 -13.48 1.28
CA ASN A 51 2.78 -12.11 1.39
C ASN A 51 1.63 -11.09 1.32
N ALA A 52 1.59 -10.17 2.28
CA ALA A 52 0.75 -8.97 2.23
C ALA A 52 1.64 -7.78 1.88
N ILE A 53 1.56 -7.35 0.61
CA ILE A 53 2.46 -6.34 0.02
C ILE A 53 1.75 -4.99 -0.09
N PHE A 54 2.43 -3.94 0.35
CA PHE A 54 1.95 -2.56 0.31
C PHE A 54 3.03 -1.66 -0.31
N THR A 55 2.63 -0.69 -1.13
CA THR A 55 3.59 0.09 -1.94
C THR A 55 3.39 1.60 -1.83
N LEU A 56 4.49 2.36 -1.87
CA LEU A 56 4.50 3.82 -2.04
C LEU A 56 5.34 4.20 -3.28
N PRO A 57 4.77 4.89 -4.29
CA PRO A 57 5.43 5.19 -5.55
C PRO A 57 6.50 6.27 -5.42
N ASN A 58 7.33 6.45 -6.45
CA ASN A 58 8.38 7.49 -6.50
C ASN A 58 7.89 8.90 -6.91
N THR A 59 6.58 9.14 -6.89
CA THR A 59 5.96 10.40 -7.31
C THR A 59 5.38 11.16 -6.11
N PRO A 60 5.14 12.48 -6.24
CA PRO A 60 4.27 13.19 -5.30
C PRO A 60 2.91 12.50 -5.17
N ILE A 61 2.37 12.47 -3.96
CA ILE A 61 1.16 11.71 -3.64
C ILE A 61 0.29 12.45 -2.62
N LYS A 62 -1.02 12.37 -2.79
CA LYS A 62 -1.98 12.84 -1.78
C LYS A 62 -1.93 11.93 -0.55
N CYS A 63 -1.84 12.52 0.64
CA CYS A 63 -1.78 11.80 1.91
C CYS A 63 -0.73 10.67 1.91
N GLY A 64 0.57 11.01 1.86
CA GLY A 64 1.65 10.01 1.77
C GLY A 64 1.70 8.95 2.89
N GLY A 65 0.99 9.15 4.01
CA GLY A 65 0.84 8.13 5.04
C GLY A 65 -0.23 7.07 4.76
N ALA A 66 -1.15 7.28 3.80
CA ALA A 66 -2.25 6.35 3.55
C ALA A 66 -1.81 4.93 3.15
N PRO A 67 -0.73 4.72 2.35
CA PRO A 67 -0.24 3.39 2.04
C PRO A 67 0.23 2.61 3.29
N GLN A 68 0.77 3.30 4.29
CA GLN A 68 1.14 2.69 5.57
C GLN A 68 -0.08 2.44 6.47
N LYS A 69 -1.07 3.35 6.44
CA LYS A 69 -2.30 3.20 7.24
C LYS A 69 -3.01 1.89 6.90
N ILE A 70 -3.23 1.60 5.61
CA ILE A 70 -3.91 0.36 5.21
C ILE A 70 -3.10 -0.88 5.58
N MET A 71 -1.76 -0.82 5.52
CA MET A 71 -0.89 -1.88 6.01
C MET A 71 -1.09 -2.16 7.51
N TYR A 72 -1.08 -1.12 8.36
CA TYR A 72 -1.28 -1.31 9.80
C TYR A 72 -2.69 -1.81 10.14
N LEU A 73 -3.70 -1.37 9.39
CA LEU A 73 -5.09 -1.86 9.53
C LEU A 73 -5.20 -3.32 9.09
N ALA A 74 -4.53 -3.71 8.01
CA ALA A 74 -4.47 -5.09 7.56
C ALA A 74 -3.79 -5.99 8.59
N ASP A 75 -2.65 -5.57 9.18
CA ASP A 75 -1.99 -6.32 10.27
C ASP A 75 -2.90 -6.49 11.49
N ASP A 76 -3.59 -5.40 11.90
CA ASP A 76 -4.56 -5.46 13.00
C ASP A 76 -5.73 -6.42 12.69
N TYR A 77 -6.27 -6.35 11.47
CA TYR A 77 -7.32 -7.26 11.01
C TYR A 77 -6.86 -8.72 11.03
N MET A 78 -5.68 -9.03 10.49
CA MET A 78 -5.15 -10.41 10.49
C MET A 78 -4.94 -10.94 11.90
N ARG A 79 -4.54 -10.09 12.86
CA ARG A 79 -4.43 -10.46 14.28
C ARG A 79 -5.79 -10.79 14.87
N LYS A 80 -6.79 -9.93 14.65
CA LYS A 80 -8.18 -10.17 15.10
C LYS A 80 -8.77 -11.46 14.55
N MET A 81 -8.43 -11.81 13.30
CA MET A 81 -8.90 -13.02 12.65
C MET A 81 -8.05 -14.26 12.95
N GLY A 82 -6.99 -14.16 13.77
CA GLY A 82 -6.10 -15.29 14.08
C GLY A 82 -5.28 -15.79 12.88
N LYS A 83 -5.10 -14.96 11.85
CA LYS A 83 -4.36 -15.30 10.60
C LYS A 83 -2.97 -14.68 10.52
N ARG A 84 -2.56 -13.86 11.51
CA ARG A 84 -1.32 -13.07 11.42
C ARG A 84 -0.06 -13.92 11.20
N ASP A 85 0.02 -15.10 11.80
CA ASP A 85 1.20 -15.97 11.69
C ASP A 85 1.37 -16.56 10.29
N LYS A 86 0.31 -16.56 9.48
CA LYS A 86 0.32 -16.99 8.08
C LYS A 86 0.63 -15.86 7.10
N ALA A 87 0.78 -14.63 7.60
CA ALA A 87 0.94 -13.44 6.79
C ALA A 87 2.35 -12.85 6.94
N ASN A 88 3.02 -12.64 5.81
CA ASN A 88 4.31 -11.97 5.74
C ASN A 88 4.11 -10.54 5.23
N PHE A 89 4.18 -9.56 6.12
CA PHE A 89 3.88 -8.17 5.80
C PHE A 89 5.11 -7.43 5.27
N HIS A 90 4.99 -6.86 4.08
CA HIS A 90 6.04 -6.07 3.44
C HIS A 90 5.51 -4.71 3.01
N PHE A 91 6.29 -3.67 3.28
CA PHE A 91 6.04 -2.34 2.75
C PHE A 91 7.23 -1.86 1.93
N PHE A 92 7.00 -1.73 0.62
CA PHE A 92 7.96 -1.22 -0.34
C PHE A 92 7.70 0.25 -0.57
N THR A 93 8.69 1.08 -0.27
CA THR A 93 8.57 2.52 -0.43
C THR A 93 9.74 3.06 -1.23
N SER A 94 9.43 3.95 -2.16
CA SER A 94 10.43 4.70 -2.92
C SER A 94 11.27 5.63 -2.04
N LEU A 95 10.76 5.97 -0.86
CA LEU A 95 11.41 6.87 0.08
C LEU A 95 12.56 6.18 0.81
N ALA A 96 13.53 6.98 1.23
CA ALA A 96 14.65 6.54 2.07
C ALA A 96 14.30 6.49 3.57
N VAL A 97 13.07 6.88 3.95
CA VAL A 97 12.61 6.97 5.34
C VAL A 97 11.15 6.56 5.45
N MET A 98 10.73 6.15 6.65
CA MET A 98 9.35 5.78 6.97
C MET A 98 8.36 6.93 6.80
N PHE A 99 8.78 8.14 7.18
CA PHE A 99 7.93 9.32 7.17
C PHE A 99 8.82 10.56 7.07
N SER A 100 8.30 11.64 6.49
CA SER A 100 9.08 12.87 6.25
C SER A 100 9.50 13.58 7.53
N VAL A 101 8.71 13.45 8.60
CA VAL A 101 8.99 14.07 9.90
C VAL A 101 9.60 13.04 10.84
N LYS A 102 10.85 13.28 11.26
CA LYS A 102 11.67 12.35 12.07
C LYS A 102 10.94 11.83 13.32
N LYS A 103 10.28 12.72 14.09
CA LYS A 103 9.53 12.35 15.30
C LYS A 103 8.53 11.22 15.04
N TYR A 104 7.82 11.27 13.91
CA TYR A 104 6.84 10.25 13.54
C TYR A 104 7.51 9.04 12.88
N ALA A 105 8.54 9.27 12.07
CA ALA A 105 9.33 8.18 11.47
C ALA A 105 9.90 7.24 12.53
N ASP A 106 10.50 7.79 13.60
CA ASP A 106 11.07 7.01 14.71
C ASP A 106 10.01 6.12 15.38
N VAL A 107 8.80 6.64 15.59
CA VAL A 107 7.69 5.89 16.18
C VAL A 107 7.17 4.81 15.22
N LEU A 108 6.97 5.15 13.95
CA LEU A 108 6.47 4.21 12.93
C LEU A 108 7.46 3.07 12.67
N THR A 109 8.77 3.32 12.69
CA THR A 109 9.81 2.28 12.61
C THR A 109 9.69 1.31 13.79
N LYS A 110 9.55 1.81 15.02
CA LYS A 110 9.36 0.96 16.21
C LYS A 110 8.08 0.14 16.14
N ILE A 111 6.99 0.73 15.65
CA ILE A 111 5.71 0.03 15.47
C ILE A 111 5.85 -1.09 14.42
N ALA A 112 6.48 -0.82 13.28
CA ALA A 112 6.72 -1.82 12.25
C ALA A 112 7.57 -2.99 12.77
N ALA A 113 8.66 -2.70 13.49
CA ALA A 113 9.50 -3.71 14.13
C ALA A 113 8.71 -4.55 15.16
N LYS A 114 7.95 -3.91 16.06
CA LYS A 114 7.12 -4.60 17.05
C LYS A 114 6.06 -5.51 16.41
N ARG A 115 5.56 -5.14 15.23
CA ARG A 115 4.52 -5.87 14.49
C ARG A 115 5.08 -6.88 13.48
N ASN A 116 6.41 -7.07 13.44
CA ASN A 116 7.09 -7.93 12.48
C ASN A 116 6.72 -7.60 11.01
N ILE A 117 6.79 -6.32 10.66
CA ILE A 117 6.56 -5.81 9.31
C ILE A 117 7.91 -5.48 8.69
N THR A 118 8.19 -6.08 7.53
CA THR A 118 9.42 -5.81 6.78
C THR A 118 9.31 -4.50 6.01
N MET A 119 10.25 -3.61 6.28
CA MET A 119 10.31 -2.28 5.66
C MET A 119 11.38 -2.26 4.56
N ASN A 120 10.96 -2.14 3.30
CA ASN A 120 11.83 -2.11 2.13
C ASN A 120 11.92 -0.68 1.59
N LEU A 121 13.00 0.03 1.92
CA LEU A 121 13.22 1.43 1.54
C LEU A 121 13.93 1.53 0.18
N ARG A 122 13.66 2.60 -0.57
CA ARG A 122 14.17 2.83 -1.94
C ARG A 122 13.74 1.78 -2.97
N TYR A 123 12.54 1.23 -2.82
CA TYR A 123 11.93 0.33 -3.80
C TYR A 123 10.68 0.96 -4.41
N ASN A 124 10.57 0.89 -5.74
CA ASN A 124 9.41 1.40 -6.46
C ASN A 124 8.74 0.26 -7.23
N LEU A 125 7.41 0.15 -7.14
CA LEU A 125 6.64 -0.79 -7.94
C LEU A 125 6.66 -0.33 -9.41
N VAL A 126 7.03 -1.24 -10.31
CA VAL A 126 7.13 -0.97 -11.75
C VAL A 126 6.26 -1.89 -12.60
N GLU A 127 5.91 -3.07 -12.09
CA GLU A 127 5.11 -4.08 -12.77
C GLU A 127 4.28 -4.85 -11.75
N VAL A 128 3.09 -5.28 -12.16
CA VAL A 128 2.25 -6.26 -11.47
C VAL A 128 1.92 -7.39 -12.43
N ARG A 129 2.11 -8.64 -12.00
CA ARG A 129 1.75 -9.84 -12.78
C ARG A 129 0.73 -10.65 -12.01
N ALA A 130 -0.54 -10.32 -12.21
CA ALA A 130 -1.63 -10.89 -11.43
C ALA A 130 -1.85 -12.39 -11.69
N ASP A 131 -1.51 -12.88 -12.90
CA ASP A 131 -1.51 -14.29 -13.27
C ASP A 131 -0.55 -15.14 -12.43
N ARG A 132 0.58 -14.54 -12.01
CA ARG A 132 1.63 -15.20 -11.24
C ARG A 132 1.56 -14.94 -9.74
N ARG A 133 0.71 -13.99 -9.31
CA ARG A 133 0.60 -13.52 -7.92
C ARG A 133 1.96 -13.06 -7.36
N GLU A 134 2.76 -12.39 -8.20
CA GLU A 134 4.07 -11.80 -7.90
C GLU A 134 4.10 -10.28 -8.08
#